data_AF-A0A7C7LXF5-F1
#
_entry.id   AF-A0A7C7LXF5-F1
#
_cell.length_a   1.000
_cell.length_b   1.000
_cell.length_c   1.000
_cell.angle_alpha   90.00
_cell.angle_beta   90.00
_cell.angle_gamma   90.00
#
_symmetry.space_group_name_H-M   'P 1'
#
loop_
_entity.id
_entity.type
_entity.pdbx_description
1 polymer ?
#
loop_
_entity_poly.entity_id
_entity_poly.type
_entity_poly.pdbx_seq_one_letter_code
_entity_poly.pdbx_strand_id
1 'polypeptide(L)'
;FDDNMKSRLEKAKSENKKLRFIGKFEDGKASVALEAIGKEHPFYELQGSENIIAFHTDRYSDPPLVIKGTGAGAAVTAAGVLGDIQQCLVK
;
A
#
# COMPACT_ATOMS: atom_id res chain seq x y z
N PHE A 1 23.32 -12.03 1.37
CA PHE A 1 22.23 -11.05 1.59
C PHE A 1 20.86 -11.70 1.57
N ASP A 2 20.62 -12.66 0.66
CA ASP A 2 19.34 -13.38 0.56
C ASP A 2 18.98 -14.21 1.80
N ASP A 3 19.95 -14.76 2.51
CA ASP A 3 19.68 -15.62 3.67
C ASP A 3 18.97 -14.87 4.80
N ASN A 4 19.31 -13.59 5.00
CA ASN A 4 18.61 -12.74 5.96
C ASN A 4 17.14 -12.52 5.53
N MET A 5 16.90 -12.26 4.25
CA MET A 5 15.55 -12.04 3.73
C MET A 5 14.72 -13.32 3.77
N LYS A 6 15.32 -14.47 3.45
CA LYS A 6 14.70 -15.80 3.60
C LYS A 6 14.33 -16.08 5.04
N SER A 7 15.24 -15.82 5.99
CA SER A 7 14.94 -15.99 7.41
C SER A 7 13.76 -15.14 7.88
N ARG A 8 13.70 -13.87 7.44
CA ARG A 8 12.55 -12.98 7.73
C ARG A 8 11.26 -13.48 7.10
N LEU A 9 11.32 -13.99 5.87
CA LEU A 9 10.18 -14.53 5.15
C LEU A 9 9.62 -15.78 5.84
N GLU A 10 10.49 -16.72 6.20
CA GLU A 10 10.08 -17.95 6.88
C GLU A 10 9.52 -17.67 8.28
N LYS A 11 10.10 -16.70 9.02
CA LYS A 11 9.52 -16.24 10.28
C LYS A 11 8.12 -15.63 10.09
N ALA A 12 7.93 -14.78 9.08
CA ALA A 12 6.61 -14.21 8.82
C ALA A 12 5.58 -15.30 8.48
N LYS A 13 5.96 -16.28 7.66
CA LYS A 13 5.11 -17.42 7.30
C LYS A 13 4.74 -18.28 8.50
N SER A 14 5.68 -18.59 9.40
CA SER A 14 5.39 -19.39 10.61
C SER A 14 4.41 -18.68 11.55
N GLU A 15 4.35 -17.35 11.49
CA GLU A 15 3.39 -16.51 12.20
C GLU A 15 2.09 -16.25 11.40
N ASN A 16 1.86 -16.92 10.25
CA ASN A 16 0.74 -16.69 9.32
C ASN A 16 0.65 -15.24 8.76
N LYS A 17 1.78 -14.54 8.73
CA LYS A 17 1.93 -13.17 8.22
C LYS A 17 2.53 -13.15 6.82
N LYS A 18 2.39 -12.01 6.14
CA LYS A 18 3.05 -11.72 4.85
C LYS A 18 4.01 -10.56 5.01
N LEU A 19 5.17 -10.62 4.36
CA LEU A 19 6.07 -9.47 4.26
C LEU A 19 5.55 -8.47 3.22
N ARG A 20 5.53 -7.19 3.58
CA ARG A 20 5.15 -6.07 2.70
C ARG A 20 6.08 -4.90 2.91
N PHE A 21 6.43 -4.21 1.83
CA PHE A 21 7.19 -2.96 1.90
C PHE A 21 6.20 -1.81 1.97
N ILE A 22 6.16 -1.13 3.12
CA ILE A 22 5.10 -0.20 3.47
C ILE A 22 5.72 1.17 3.74
N GLY A 23 5.13 2.20 3.13
CA GLY A 23 5.31 3.57 3.57
C GLY A 23 4.18 3.96 4.53
N LYS A 24 4.51 4.56 5.66
CA LYS A 24 3.55 5.05 6.65
C LYS A 24 3.77 6.53 6.89
N PHE A 25 2.68 7.27 7.03
CA PHE A 25 2.69 8.64 7.54
C PHE A 25 1.72 8.72 8.70
N GLU A 26 2.23 8.95 9.91
CA GLU A 26 1.48 8.97 11.15
C GLU A 26 2.14 9.95 12.12
N ASP A 27 1.35 10.71 12.86
CA ASP A 27 1.82 11.70 13.83
C ASP A 27 2.88 12.68 13.27
N GLY A 28 2.69 13.08 12.00
CA GLY A 28 3.60 13.98 11.29
C GLY A 28 4.93 13.34 10.87
N LYS A 29 5.10 12.02 11.00
CA LYS A 29 6.33 11.30 10.68
C LYS A 29 6.12 10.34 9.53
N ALA A 30 7.02 10.41 8.55
CA ALA A 30 7.10 9.46 7.45
C ALA A 30 8.11 8.34 7.76
N SER A 31 7.75 7.11 7.46
CA SER A 31 8.64 5.95 7.54
C SER A 31 8.41 5.02 6.35
N VAL A 32 9.43 4.25 5.99
CA VAL A 32 9.33 3.19 4.97
C VAL A 32 10.07 1.97 5.50
N ALA A 33 9.39 0.83 5.57
CA ALA A 33 9.97 -0.39 6.13
C ALA A 33 9.40 -1.66 5.48
N LEU A 34 10.15 -2.76 5.60
CA LEU A 34 9.63 -4.09 5.32
C LEU A 34 9.01 -4.67 6.59
N GLU A 35 7.68 -4.83 6.58
CA GLU A 35 6.87 -5.22 7.73
C GLU A 35 6.22 -6.58 7.53
N ALA A 36 6.02 -7.32 8.63
CA ALA A 36 5.27 -8.58 8.64
C ALA A 36 3.84 -8.31 9.12
N ILE A 37 2.88 -8.40 8.21
CA ILE A 37 1.47 -8.06 8.48
C ILE A 37 0.57 -9.30 8.54
N GLY A 38 -0.42 -9.27 9.43
CA GLY A 38 -1.44 -10.33 9.57
C GLY A 38 -2.66 -10.12 8.67
N LYS A 39 -3.58 -11.08 8.68
CA LYS A 39 -4.80 -11.10 7.84
C LYS A 39 -5.70 -9.88 8.01
N GLU A 40 -5.76 -9.33 9.22
CA GLU A 40 -6.57 -8.14 9.54
C GLU A 40 -6.00 -6.85 8.92
N HIS A 41 -4.75 -6.87 8.46
CA HIS A 41 -4.13 -5.67 7.89
C HIS A 41 -4.66 -5.42 6.47
N PRO A 42 -5.07 -4.19 6.10
CA PRO A 42 -5.66 -3.89 4.79
C PRO A 42 -4.80 -4.32 3.60
N PHE A 43 -3.48 -4.39 3.78
CA PHE A 43 -2.51 -4.73 2.73
C PHE A 43 -2.22 -6.23 2.59
N TYR A 44 -2.88 -7.08 3.39
CA TYR A 44 -2.61 -8.54 3.40
C TYR A 44 -3.00 -9.22 2.07
N GLU A 45 -4.13 -8.82 1.49
CA GLU A 45 -4.68 -9.38 0.25
C GLU A 45 -4.18 -8.66 -1.02
N LEU A 46 -3.07 -7.92 -0.93
CA LEU A 46 -2.46 -7.30 -2.10
C LEU A 46 -1.90 -8.38 -3.04
N GLN A 47 -2.29 -8.31 -4.32
CA GLN A 47 -1.93 -9.27 -5.36
C GLN A 47 -1.21 -8.57 -6.52
N GLY A 48 -0.26 -9.27 -7.14
CA GLY A 48 0.44 -8.77 -8.33
C GLY A 48 1.13 -7.41 -8.13
N SER A 49 0.91 -6.50 -9.08
CA SER A 49 1.48 -5.16 -9.14
C SER A 49 0.51 -4.06 -8.71
N GLU A 50 -0.49 -4.41 -7.91
CA GLU A 50 -1.43 -3.45 -7.35
C GLU A 50 -0.74 -2.57 -6.30
N ASN A 51 -1.09 -1.29 -6.27
CA ASN A 51 -0.77 -0.41 -5.16
C ASN A 51 -2.01 -0.27 -4.28
N ILE A 52 -1.78 -0.05 -2.98
CA ILE A 52 -2.82 0.16 -1.99
C ILE A 52 -2.44 1.32 -1.08
N ILE A 53 -3.42 2.13 -0.70
CA ILE A 53 -3.28 3.17 0.33
C ILE A 53 -4.48 3.04 1.26
N ALA A 54 -4.22 3.06 2.58
CA ALA A 54 -5.25 3.07 3.60
C ALA A 54 -5.20 4.39 4.37
N PHE A 55 -6.30 5.14 4.34
CA PHE A 55 -6.46 6.38 5.10
C PHE A 55 -7.22 6.11 6.39
N HIS A 56 -6.58 6.41 7.52
CA HIS A 56 -7.22 6.42 8.84
C HIS A 56 -7.52 7.87 9.19
N THR A 57 -8.80 8.17 9.44
CA THR A 57 -9.28 9.53 9.74
C THR A 57 -10.37 9.44 10.80
N ASP A 58 -10.77 10.56 11.41
CA ASP A 58 -11.87 10.57 12.40
C ASP A 58 -13.19 10.00 11.83
N ARG A 59 -13.43 10.14 10.52
CA ARG A 59 -14.62 9.62 9.85
C ARG A 59 -14.46 8.16 9.38
N TYR A 60 -13.22 7.73 9.18
CA TYR A 60 -12.86 6.38 8.73
C TYR A 60 -11.79 5.83 9.67
N SER A 61 -12.17 5.64 10.94
CA SER A 61 -11.26 5.18 11.98
C SER A 61 -11.11 3.66 11.95
N ASP A 62 -12.23 2.94 11.78
CA ASP A 62 -12.29 1.50 11.58
C ASP A 62 -13.66 1.12 10.94
N PRO A 63 -13.70 0.54 9.73
CA PRO A 63 -12.56 0.26 8.86
C PRO A 63 -12.00 1.54 8.18
N PRO A 64 -10.71 1.54 7.79
CA PRO A 64 -10.12 2.67 7.06
C PRO A 64 -10.65 2.79 5.63
N LEU A 65 -10.49 3.97 5.03
CA LEU A 65 -10.73 4.15 3.60
C LEU A 65 -9.57 3.56 2.81
N VAL A 66 -9.85 2.49 2.05
CA VAL A 66 -8.86 1.79 1.24
C VAL A 66 -9.03 2.15 -0.24
N ILE A 67 -7.95 2.65 -0.85
CA ILE A 67 -7.85 2.85 -2.30
C ILE A 67 -6.88 1.80 -2.85
N LYS A 68 -7.34 1.03 -3.83
CA LYS A 68 -6.59 -0.08 -4.43
C LYS A 68 -6.74 -0.05 -5.95
N GLY A 69 -5.65 -0.30 -6.67
CA GLY A 69 -5.66 -0.40 -8.13
C GLY A 69 -4.28 -0.68 -8.69
N THR A 70 -4.17 -0.73 -10.02
CA THR A 70 -2.88 -0.91 -10.69
C THR A 70 -1.98 0.29 -10.41
N GLY A 71 -0.82 0.03 -9.81
CA GLY A 71 0.11 1.07 -9.38
C GLY A 71 0.99 1.64 -10.49
N ALA A 72 1.08 0.93 -11.61
CA ALA A 72 1.92 1.26 -12.74
C ALA A 72 1.33 0.68 -14.03
N GLY A 73 1.66 1.33 -15.15
CA GLY A 73 1.25 0.93 -16.49
C GLY A 73 1.01 2.16 -17.36
N ALA A 74 1.46 2.11 -18.61
CA ALA A 74 1.44 3.27 -19.50
C ALA A 74 0.03 3.88 -19.65
N ALA A 75 -0.98 3.04 -19.91
CA ALA A 75 -2.36 3.48 -20.10
C ALA A 75 -2.97 4.08 -18.81
N VAL A 76 -2.80 3.43 -17.66
CA VAL A 76 -3.37 3.91 -16.39
C VAL A 76 -2.70 5.19 -15.89
N THR A 77 -1.40 5.33 -16.14
CA THR A 77 -0.65 6.55 -15.80
C THR A 77 -1.09 7.71 -16.70
N ALA A 78 -1.22 7.48 -18.01
CA ALA A 78 -1.68 8.49 -18.95
C ALA A 78 -3.11 8.97 -18.64
N ALA A 79 -4.00 8.06 -18.23
CA ALA A 79 -5.36 8.39 -17.81
C ALA A 79 -5.36 9.32 -16.57
N GLY A 80 -4.50 9.05 -15.59
CA GLY A 80 -4.34 9.92 -14.42
C GLY A 80 -3.91 11.34 -14.81
N VAL A 81 -2.87 11.45 -15.64
CA VAL A 81 -2.38 12.76 -16.14
C VAL A 81 -3.47 13.50 -16.93
N LEU A 82 -4.23 12.81 -17.79
CA LEU A 82 -5.33 13.42 -18.53
C LEU A 82 -6.43 13.93 -17.59
N GLY A 83 -6.76 13.18 -16.54
CA GLY A 83 -7.71 13.61 -15.52
C GLY A 83 -7.29 14.91 -14.83
N ASP A 84 -6.00 15.08 -14.52
CA ASP A 84 -5.47 16.32 -13.94
C ASP A 84 -5.55 17.50 -14.93
N ILE A 85 -5.28 17.26 -16.22
CA ILE A 85 -5.45 18.28 -17.26
C ILE A 85 -6.92 18.73 -17.34
N GLN A 86 -7.86 17.79 -17.33
CA GLN A 86 -9.28 18.09 -17.36
C GLN A 86 -9.70 18.94 -16.15
N GLN A 87 -9.25 18.59 -14.94
CA GLN A 87 -9.54 19.37 -13.73
C GLN A 87 -9.01 20.80 -13.80
N CYS A 88 -7.85 21.02 -14.43
CA CYS A 88 -7.31 22.37 -14.64
C CYS A 88 -8.18 23.24 -15.57
N LEU A 89 -8.95 22.62 -16.47
CA LEU A 89 -9.76 23.32 -17.47
C LEU A 89 -11.17 23.66 -16.97
N VAL A 90 -11.68 22.98 -15.96
CA VAL A 90 -13.04 23.17 -15.41
C VAL A 90 -13.05 24.23 -14.29
N LYS A 91 -12.30 25.32 -14.47
CA LYS A 91 -12.33 26.47 -13.55
C LYS A 91 -13.52 27.38 -13.81
#